data_AF-A0A537JTP3-F1
#
_entry.id   AF-A0A537JTP3-F1
#
_cell.length_a   1.000
_cell.length_b   1.000
_cell.length_c   1.000
_cell.angle_alpha   90.00
_cell.angle_beta   90.00
_cell.angle_gamma   90.00
#
_symmetry.space_group_name_H-M   'P 1'
#
loop_
_entity.id
_entity.type
_entity.pdbx_description
1 polymer ?
#
loop_
_entity_poly.entity_id
_entity_poly.type
_entity_poly.pdbx_seq_one_letter_code
_entity_poly.pdbx_strand_id
1 'polypeptide(L)'
;PINTECKYLLLRHCFETLAAIRVQLKTDARNLRSQQAIERIGGIREGVLRHHRIMPDGYLRDSVYYSILLEEWPAVKARLEAFLGKDVPGQVTAR
;
A
#
# COMPACT_ATOMS: atom_id res chain seq x y z
N PRO A 1 11.03 6.35 -7.63
CA PRO A 1 10.09 5.91 -8.69
C PRO A 1 8.66 6.43 -8.45
N ILE A 2 7.98 6.85 -9.53
CA ILE A 2 6.66 7.54 -9.51
C ILE A 2 5.62 6.82 -8.64
N ASN A 3 5.49 5.50 -8.76
CA ASN A 3 4.47 4.74 -8.02
C ASN A 3 4.65 4.84 -6.49
N THR A 4 5.90 4.82 -5.98
CA THR A 4 6.15 5.00 -4.54
C THR A 4 5.67 6.37 -4.06
N GLU A 5 5.95 7.43 -4.83
CA GLU A 5 5.54 8.80 -4.48
C GLU A 5 4.02 8.96 -4.55
N CYS A 6 3.37 8.42 -5.58
CA CYS A 6 1.91 8.41 -5.67
C CYS A 6 1.27 7.71 -4.46
N LYS A 7 1.81 6.56 -4.04
CA LYS A 7 1.30 5.83 -2.87
C LYS A 7 1.52 6.61 -1.57
N TYR A 8 2.69 7.24 -1.41
CA TYR A 8 2.96 8.12 -0.27
C TYR A 8 1.93 9.25 -0.19
N LEU A 9 1.72 9.99 -1.28
CA LEU A 9 0.81 11.13 -1.29
C LEU A 9 -0.64 10.71 -1.00
N LEU A 10 -1.10 9.63 -1.63
CA LEU A 10 -2.46 9.10 -1.42
C LEU A 10 -2.67 8.59 0.01
N LEU A 11 -1.77 7.75 0.52
CA LEU A 11 -1.89 7.20 1.87
C LEU A 11 -1.81 8.30 2.92
N ARG A 12 -0.88 9.25 2.76
CA ARG A 12 -0.76 10.42 3.64
C ARG A 12 -2.06 11.22 3.67
N HIS A 13 -2.67 11.47 2.52
CA HIS A 13 -3.95 12.17 2.47
C HIS A 13 -5.07 11.38 3.16
N CYS A 14 -5.16 10.07 2.92
CA CYS A 14 -6.16 9.22 3.57
C CYS A 14 -6.06 9.27 5.11
N PHE A 15 -4.87 9.07 5.67
CA PHE A 15 -4.69 8.99 7.12
C PHE A 15 -4.64 10.37 7.80
N GLU A 16 -3.90 11.32 7.22
CA GLU A 16 -3.60 12.61 7.89
C GLU A 16 -4.61 13.71 7.54
N THR A 17 -5.37 13.58 6.44
CA THR A 17 -6.38 14.57 6.06
C THR A 17 -7.79 14.03 6.22
N LEU A 18 -8.07 12.83 5.73
CA LEU A 18 -9.42 12.25 5.77
C LEU A 18 -9.70 11.48 7.07
N ALA A 19 -8.72 11.38 7.98
CA ALA A 19 -8.80 10.60 9.22
C ALA A 19 -9.29 9.16 8.98
N ALA A 20 -8.89 8.56 7.85
CA ALA A 20 -9.26 7.19 7.52
C ALA A 20 -8.69 6.24 8.58
N ILE A 21 -9.50 5.32 9.08
CA ILE A 21 -9.04 4.26 10.01
C ILE A 21 -8.41 3.08 9.28
N ARG A 22 -8.62 2.99 7.96
CA ARG A 22 -8.23 1.86 7.11
C ARG A 22 -8.14 2.30 5.66
N VAL A 23 -7.05 1.92 5.00
CA VAL A 23 -6.93 1.98 3.53
C VAL A 23 -6.79 0.58 2.98
N GLN A 24 -7.70 0.21 2.09
CA GLN A 24 -7.71 -1.10 1.45
C GLN A 24 -7.08 -1.03 0.06
N LEU A 25 -6.28 -2.05 -0.27
CA LEU A 25 -5.75 -2.27 -1.61
C LEU A 25 -6.22 -3.65 -2.10
N LYS A 26 -6.47 -3.77 -3.41
CA LYS A 26 -6.77 -5.06 -4.01
C LYS A 26 -6.11 -5.22 -5.37
N THR A 27 -5.67 -6.44 -5.65
CA THR A 27 -5.07 -6.80 -6.94
C THR A 27 -5.59 -8.16 -7.41
N ASP A 28 -5.34 -8.48 -8.67
CA ASP A 28 -5.61 -9.81 -9.22
C ASP A 28 -4.64 -10.82 -8.61
N ALA A 29 -5.11 -12.03 -8.29
CA ALA A 29 -4.29 -13.10 -7.73
C ALA A 29 -3.12 -13.51 -8.62
N ARG A 30 -3.19 -13.29 -9.94
CA ARG A 30 -2.10 -13.54 -10.89
C ARG A 30 -1.07 -12.41 -10.92
N ASN A 31 -1.41 -11.20 -10.46
CA ASN A 31 -0.52 -10.05 -10.52
C ASN A 31 0.43 -10.03 -9.31
N LEU A 32 1.40 -10.95 -9.34
CA LEU A 32 2.41 -11.12 -8.29
C LEU A 32 3.27 -9.86 -8.09
N ARG A 33 3.56 -9.13 -9.18
CA ARG A 33 4.30 -7.86 -9.11
C ARG A 33 3.59 -6.83 -8.25
N SER A 34 2.27 -6.68 -8.41
CA SER A 34 1.49 -5.77 -7.58
C SER A 34 1.35 -6.26 -6.14
N GLN A 35 1.23 -7.58 -5.92
CA GLN A 35 1.21 -8.17 -4.57
C GLN A 35 2.50 -7.84 -3.80
N GLN A 36 3.65 -8.15 -4.41
CA GLN A 36 4.97 -7.82 -3.86
C GLN A 36 5.14 -6.31 -3.62
N ALA A 37 4.64 -5.47 -4.53
CA ALA A 37 4.73 -4.02 -4.37
C ALA A 37 3.88 -3.50 -3.19
N ILE A 38 2.69 -4.09 -2.95
CA ILE A 38 1.82 -3.75 -1.82
C ILE A 38 2.46 -4.21 -0.50
N GLU A 39 2.96 -5.44 -0.45
CA GLU A 39 3.63 -6.01 0.72
C GLU A 39 4.90 -5.21 1.06
N ARG A 40 5.68 -4.82 0.04
CA ARG A 40 6.88 -4.00 0.20
C ARG A 40 6.58 -2.67 0.90
N ILE A 41 5.46 -2.01 0.59
CA ILE A 41 5.10 -0.74 1.25
C ILE A 41 4.45 -0.94 2.62
N GLY A 42 4.20 -2.18 3.05
CA GLY A 42 3.64 -2.51 4.36
C GLY A 42 2.15 -2.84 4.37
N GLY A 43 1.54 -3.09 3.21
CA GLY A 43 0.18 -3.62 3.18
C GLY A 43 0.13 -5.06 3.68
N ILE A 44 -0.77 -5.35 4.63
CA ILE A 44 -0.98 -6.68 5.20
C ILE A 44 -2.02 -7.43 4.37
N ARG A 45 -1.73 -8.68 3.99
CA ARG A 45 -2.65 -9.54 3.24
C ARG A 45 -3.72 -10.10 4.17
N GLU A 46 -4.98 -9.95 3.78
CA GLU A 46 -6.12 -10.38 4.60
C GLU A 46 -6.86 -11.58 4.04
N GLY A 47 -6.80 -11.78 2.72
CA GLY A 47 -7.46 -12.92 2.10
C GLY A 47 -7.61 -12.82 0.59
N VAL A 48 -8.26 -13.84 0.04
CA VAL A 48 -8.60 -13.93 -1.38
C VAL A 48 -10.09 -14.13 -1.52
N LEU A 49 -10.75 -13.20 -2.21
CA LEU A 49 -12.12 -13.39 -2.65
C LEU A 49 -12.08 -14.16 -3.97
N ARG A 50 -12.52 -15.43 -3.93
CA ARG A 50 -12.58 -16.32 -5.09
C ARG A 50 -13.73 -15.91 -6.02
N HIS A 51 -13.48 -15.90 -7.32
CA HIS A 51 -14.44 -15.48 -8.36
C HIS A 51 -15.09 -14.12 -8.08
N HIS A 52 -14.31 -13.18 -7.53
CA HIS A 52 -14.82 -11.89 -7.07
C HIS A 52 -15.37 -11.01 -8.21
N ARG A 53 -14.81 -11.10 -9.42
CA ARG A 53 -15.31 -10.35 -10.59
C ARG A 53 -15.15 -11.13 -11.89
N ILE A 54 -16.07 -10.90 -12.83
CA ILE A 54 -15.92 -11.27 -14.23
C ILE A 54 -15.25 -10.09 -14.94
N MET A 55 -14.11 -10.33 -15.59
CA MET A 55 -13.39 -9.34 -16.37
C MET A 55 -13.99 -9.23 -17.78
N PRO A 56 -13.73 -8.14 -18.54
CA PRO A 56 -14.30 -7.95 -19.89
C PRO A 56 -13.98 -9.07 -20.90
N ASP A 57 -12.88 -9.80 -20.68
CA ASP A 57 -12.45 -10.96 -21.47
C ASP A 57 -13.11 -12.28 -21.02
N GLY A 58 -14.03 -12.24 -20.06
CA GLY A 58 -14.69 -13.42 -19.48
C GLY A 58 -13.89 -14.10 -18.36
N TYR A 59 -12.69 -13.61 -18.03
CA TYR A 59 -11.88 -14.20 -16.96
C TYR A 59 -12.53 -14.02 -15.58
N LEU A 60 -12.67 -15.11 -14.84
CA LEU A 60 -13.12 -15.12 -13.45
C LEU A 60 -11.95 -14.74 -12.54
N ARG A 61 -11.92 -13.49 -12.11
CA ARG A 61 -10.85 -12.94 -11.29
C ARG A 61 -11.02 -13.26 -9.81
N ASP A 62 -10.00 -13.89 -9.26
CA ASP A 62 -9.72 -13.90 -7.83
C ASP A 62 -9.05 -12.59 -7.41
N SER A 63 -9.52 -12.00 -6.32
CA SER A 63 -8.99 -10.73 -5.81
C SER A 63 -8.32 -10.92 -4.47
N VAL A 64 -7.04 -10.59 -4.41
CA VAL A 64 -6.28 -10.54 -3.16
C VAL A 64 -6.49 -9.18 -2.52
N TYR A 65 -6.90 -9.20 -1.25
CA TYR A 65 -7.16 -8.02 -0.45
C TYR A 65 -6.03 -7.79 0.54
N TYR A 66 -5.64 -6.52 0.65
CA TYR A 66 -4.66 -6.02 1.58
C TYR A 66 -5.21 -4.79 2.29
N SER A 67 -4.63 -4.46 3.44
CA SER A 67 -4.92 -3.22 4.14
C SER A 67 -3.70 -2.58 4.77
N ILE A 68 -3.86 -1.30 5.09
CA ILE A 68 -3.06 -0.58 6.07
C ILE A 68 -4.05 0.04 7.06
N LEU A 69 -3.85 -0.17 8.35
CA LEU A 69 -4.63 0.41 9.43
C LEU A 69 -4.00 1.71 9.94
N LEU A 70 -4.77 2.50 10.68
CA LEU A 70 -4.33 3.79 11.21
C LEU A 70 -3.07 3.66 12.08
N GLU A 71 -3.04 2.68 12.96
CA GLU A 71 -1.92 2.37 13.86
C GLU A 71 -0.66 1.90 13.12
N GLU A 72 -0.80 1.41 11.88
CA GLU A 72 0.31 0.95 11.03
C GLU A 72 0.89 2.10 10.19
N TRP A 73 0.11 3.17 9.98
CA TRP A 73 0.50 4.29 9.12
C TRP A 73 1.85 4.91 9.47
N PRO A 74 2.21 5.19 10.75
CA PRO A 74 3.50 5.78 11.06
C PRO A 74 4.70 4.96 10.52
N ALA A 75 4.65 3.63 10.64
CA ALA A 75 5.70 2.75 10.15
C ALA A 75 5.72 2.69 8.61
N VAL A 76 4.55 2.65 7.97
CA VAL A 76 4.41 2.68 6.51
C VAL A 76 4.94 4.00 5.94
N LYS A 77 4.62 5.13 6.58
CA LYS A 77 5.08 6.46 6.20
C LYS A 77 6.60 6.54 6.22
N ALA A 78 7.23 6.15 7.33
CA ALA A 78 8.69 6.16 7.46
C ALA A 78 9.37 5.30 6.38
N ARG A 79 8.80 4.13 6.07
CA ARG A 79 9.30 3.26 4.99
C ARG A 79 9.20 3.93 3.61
N LEU A 80 8.08 4.59 3.31
CA LEU A 80 7.89 5.30 2.05
C LEU A 80 8.81 6.51 1.92
N GLU A 81 9.04 7.26 3.01
CA GLU A 81 9.98 8.38 3.07
C GLU A 81 11.42 7.91 2.81
N ALA A 82 11.83 6.79 3.42
CA ALA A 82 13.12 6.17 3.13
C ALA A 82 13.27 5.76 1.65
N PHE A 83 12.24 5.20 1.02
CA PHE A 83 12.27 4.88 -0.41
C PHE A 83 12.31 6.11 -1.33
N LEU A 84 11.90 7.28 -0.83
CA LEU A 84 11.93 8.55 -1.55
C LEU A 84 13.19 9.37 -1.26
N GLY A 85 14.06 8.91 -0.36
CA GLY A 85 15.22 9.68 0.10
C GLY A 85 14.82 10.95 0.85
N LYS A 86 13.65 10.95 1.49
CA LYS A 86 13.24 12.05 2.38
C LYS A 86 13.83 11.78 3.75
N ASP A 87 14.60 12.73 4.27
CA ASP A 87 15.17 12.63 5.62
C ASP A 87 14.05 12.38 6.64
N VAL A 88 14.20 11.33 7.43
CA VAL A 88 13.35 11.07 8.58
C VAL A 88 13.71 12.13 9.62
N PRO A 89 12.79 13.03 10.02
CA PRO A 89 13.07 13.99 11.08
C PRO A 89 13.33 13.21 12.38
N GLY A 90 14.60 13.08 12.78
CA GLY A 90 14.98 12.37 14.01
C GLY A 90 16.29 11.59 13.98
N GLN A 91 16.91 11.37 12.83
CA GLN A 91 18.29 10.88 12.79
C GLN A 91 19.22 12.03 12.38
N VAL A 92 19.76 12.71 13.39
CA VAL A 92 20.95 13.54 13.26
C VAL A 92 22.07 12.65 12.75
N THR A 93 22.36 12.71 11.45
CA THR A 93 23.60 12.21 10.89
C THR A 93 24.71 13.16 11.35
N ALA A 94 25.39 12.79 12.43
CA ALA A 94 26.68 13.38 12.76
C ALA A 94 27.61 13.17 11.55
N ARG A 95 28.07 14.28 10.97
CA ARG A 95 29.28 14.32 10.16
C ARG A 95 30.47 14.59 11.08
#